data_AF-A0A2E6YJB2-F1
#
_entry.id   AF-A0A2E6YJB2-F1
#
_cell.length_a   1.000
_cell.length_b   1.000
_cell.length_c   1.000
_cell.angle_alpha   90.00
_cell.angle_beta   90.00
_cell.angle_gamma   90.00
#
_symmetry.space_group_name_H-M   'P 1'
#
loop_
_entity.id
_entity.type
_entity.pdbx_description
1 polymer ?
#
loop_
_entity_poly.entity_id
_entity_poly.type
_entity_poly.pdbx_seq_one_letter_code
_entity_poly.pdbx_strand_id
1 'polypeptide(L)'
;MFIHKKHLLLLKKNNWNCIVDKEKDIVLSIKNTETGHDLTGTYAHTFAVQKIEKYLEEEIKDKKESLTLKEKQDLLGEYGYFITCTNPLVIHTESAHAASGECAEHLMDMVLTSKLRNDFIL
;
A
#
# COMPACT_ATOMS: atom_id res chain seq x y z
N MET A 1 3.77 13.83 3.32
CA MET A 1 4.13 12.41 3.45
C MET A 1 5.65 12.33 3.46
N PHE A 2 6.26 11.66 4.43
CA PHE A 2 7.71 11.45 4.44
C PHE A 2 8.12 10.42 3.37
N ILE A 3 9.20 10.71 2.63
CA ILE A 3 9.67 9.83 1.56
C ILE A 3 10.79 8.94 2.10
N HIS A 4 10.41 7.74 2.53
CA HIS A 4 11.33 6.72 3.01
C HIS A 4 12.14 6.09 1.87
N LYS A 5 13.26 5.43 2.23
CA LYS A 5 14.12 4.72 1.28
C LYS A 5 13.36 3.70 0.43
N LYS A 6 12.35 3.02 1.00
CA LYS A 6 11.48 2.08 0.28
C LYS A 6 10.69 2.76 -0.84
N HIS A 7 10.16 3.97 -0.60
CA HIS A 7 9.47 4.76 -1.62
C HIS A 7 10.40 5.16 -2.79
N LEU A 8 11.66 5.49 -2.49
CA LEU A 8 12.66 5.78 -3.53
C LEU A 8 13.01 4.55 -4.38
N LEU A 9 13.07 3.37 -3.75
CA LEU A 9 13.26 2.11 -4.46
C LEU A 9 12.05 1.78 -5.36
N LEU A 10 10.83 2.02 -4.88
CA LEU A 10 9.60 1.83 -5.65
C LEU A 10 9.57 2.74 -6.87
N LEU A 11 9.92 4.02 -6.71
CA LEU A 11 10.05 4.95 -7.83
C LEU A 11 11.11 4.47 -8.83
N LYS A 12 12.28 4.04 -8.35
CA LYS A 12 13.35 3.55 -9.21
C LYS A 12 12.95 2.29 -10.00
N LYS A 13 12.23 1.37 -9.37
CA LYS A 13 11.66 0.17 -10.03
C LYS A 13 10.70 0.55 -11.15
N ASN A 14 10.01 1.68 -11.01
CA ASN A 14 9.08 2.23 -11.99
C ASN A 14 9.70 3.34 -12.85
N ASN A 15 11.02 3.27 -13.10
CA ASN A 15 11.74 4.16 -14.01
C ASN A 15 11.78 5.64 -13.58
N TRP A 16 11.65 5.93 -12.29
CA TRP A 16 11.77 7.28 -11.73
C TRP A 16 12.99 7.40 -10.82
N ASN A 17 13.90 8.30 -11.15
CA ASN A 17 15.00 8.70 -10.28
C ASN A 17 14.68 10.02 -9.58
N CYS A 18 14.99 10.10 -8.29
CA CYS A 18 14.74 11.31 -7.50
C CYS A 18 16.03 11.84 -6.87
N ILE A 19 16.14 13.16 -6.78
CA ILE A 19 17.09 13.84 -5.90
C ILE A 19 16.31 14.34 -4.69
N VAL A 20 16.74 13.96 -3.49
CA VAL A 20 16.10 14.32 -2.23
C VAL A 20 17.02 15.18 -1.38
N ASP A 21 16.44 16.20 -0.74
CA ASP A 21 17.06 16.90 0.37
C ASP A 21 16.75 16.09 1.64
N LYS A 22 17.77 15.43 2.20
CA LYS A 22 17.63 14.57 3.37
C LYS A 22 17.40 15.33 4.67
N GLU A 23 17.75 16.61 4.73
CA GLU A 23 17.54 17.42 5.94
C GLU A 23 16.11 17.94 6.01
N LYS A 24 15.50 18.17 4.84
CA LYS A 24 14.13 18.69 4.71
C LYS A 24 13.10 17.64 4.34
N ASP A 25 13.54 16.42 4.05
CA ASP A 25 12.72 15.29 3.58
C ASP A 25 11.83 15.63 2.36
N ILE A 26 12.36 16.46 1.44
CA ILE A 26 11.69 16.87 0.21
C ILE A 26 12.39 16.31 -1.02
N VAL A 27 11.63 16.08 -2.09
CA VAL A 27 12.19 15.75 -3.40
C VAL A 27 12.44 17.06 -4.13
N LEU A 28 13.70 17.29 -4.46
CA LEU A 28 14.17 18.47 -5.20
C LEU A 28 13.97 18.29 -6.71
N SER A 29 14.12 17.07 -7.20
CA SER A 29 13.86 16.72 -8.59
C SER A 29 13.46 15.26 -8.76
N ILE A 30 12.65 15.00 -9.78
CA ILE A 30 12.23 13.67 -10.19
C ILE A 30 12.31 13.56 -11.71
N LYS A 31 12.96 12.50 -12.20
CA LYS A 31 13.19 12.27 -13.63
C LYS A 31 12.80 10.86 -14.04
N ASN A 32 12.00 10.75 -15.10
CA ASN A 32 11.70 9.49 -15.73
C ASN A 32 12.88 9.06 -16.63
N THR A 33 13.40 7.86 -16.42
CA THR A 33 14.58 7.36 -17.15
C THR A 33 14.28 6.88 -18.55
N GLU A 34 13.03 6.54 -18.86
CA GLU A 34 12.62 6.06 -20.19
C GLU A 34 12.27 7.23 -21.12
N THR A 35 11.44 8.15 -20.64
CA THR A 35 10.93 9.28 -21.43
C THR A 35 11.83 10.52 -21.33
N GLY A 36 12.74 10.56 -20.37
CA GLY A 36 13.61 11.71 -20.11
C GLY A 36 12.93 12.88 -19.40
N HIS A 37 11.61 12.82 -19.16
CA HIS A 37 10.84 13.88 -18.49
C HIS A 37 11.35 14.14 -17.08
N ASP A 38 11.63 15.40 -16.76
CA ASP A 38 12.05 15.85 -15.45
C ASP A 38 11.15 16.95 -14.87
N LEU A 39 11.00 16.92 -13.55
CA LEU A 39 10.30 17.91 -12.75
C LEU A 39 11.24 18.33 -11.63
N THR A 40 11.36 19.64 -11.41
CA THR A 40 12.24 20.23 -10.39
C THR A 40 11.48 21.22 -9.51
N GLY A 41 12.02 21.47 -8.32
CA GLY A 41 11.47 22.48 -7.39
C GLY A 41 10.24 21.98 -6.62
N THR A 42 9.39 22.91 -6.21
CA THR A 42 8.28 22.66 -5.27
C THR A 42 7.26 21.64 -5.79
N TYR A 43 7.07 21.52 -7.10
CA TYR A 43 6.15 20.55 -7.70
C TYR A 43 6.72 19.13 -7.79
N ALA A 44 8.05 18.97 -7.73
CA ALA A 44 8.70 17.67 -7.81
C ALA A 44 8.31 16.78 -6.62
N HIS A 45 8.20 17.36 -5.42
CA HIS A 45 7.78 16.63 -4.23
C HIS A 45 6.35 16.13 -4.32
N THR A 46 5.39 17.01 -4.63
CA THR A 46 3.98 16.61 -4.77
C THR A 46 3.80 15.53 -5.84
N PHE A 47 4.48 15.69 -6.99
CA PHE A 47 4.42 14.71 -8.06
C PHE A 47 5.03 13.36 -7.66
N ALA A 48 6.18 13.37 -6.97
CA ALA A 48 6.80 12.15 -6.45
C ALA A 48 5.88 11.42 -5.47
N VAL A 49 5.24 12.15 -4.55
CA VAL A 49 4.27 11.58 -3.59
C VAL A 49 3.10 10.92 -4.33
N GLN A 50 2.50 11.61 -5.31
CA GLN A 50 1.41 11.05 -6.11
C GLN A 50 1.81 9.77 -6.86
N LYS A 51 3.04 9.72 -7.40
CA LYS A 51 3.56 8.52 -8.05
C LYS A 51 3.77 7.39 -7.06
N ILE A 52 4.34 7.67 -5.89
CA ILE A 52 4.51 6.68 -4.83
C ILE A 52 3.16 6.09 -4.42
N GLU A 53 2.15 6.92 -4.16
CA GLU A 53 0.81 6.45 -3.77
C GLU A 53 0.20 5.54 -4.84
N LYS A 54 0.27 5.96 -6.10
CA LYS A 54 -0.21 5.13 -7.21
C LYS A 54 0.48 3.76 -7.27
N TYR A 55 1.81 3.73 -7.22
CA TYR A 55 2.55 2.48 -7.33
C TYR A 55 2.38 1.59 -6.09
N LEU A 56 2.19 2.18 -4.92
CA LEU A 56 1.87 1.43 -3.70
C LEU A 56 0.50 0.76 -3.82
N GLU A 57 -0.51 1.47 -4.31
CA GLU A 57 -1.84 0.90 -4.54
C GLU A 57 -1.79 -0.28 -5.52
N GLU A 58 -1.02 -0.13 -6.61
CA GLU A 58 -0.79 -1.20 -7.59
C GLU A 58 -0.06 -2.41 -6.95
N GLU A 59 1.07 -2.23 -6.26
CA GLU A 59 1.80 -3.35 -5.64
C GLU A 59 0.99 -4.04 -4.53
N ILE A 60 0.21 -3.30 -3.74
CA ILE A 60 -0.66 -3.89 -2.70
C ILE A 60 -1.78 -4.69 -3.35
N LYS A 61 -2.39 -4.16 -4.41
CA LYS A 61 -3.45 -4.85 -5.15
C LYS A 61 -2.91 -6.15 -5.77
N ASP A 62 -1.80 -6.07 -6.49
CA ASP A 62 -1.18 -7.23 -7.13
C ASP A 62 -0.81 -8.30 -6.10
N LYS A 63 -0.21 -7.88 -4.97
CA LYS A 63 0.12 -8.80 -3.87
C LYS A 63 -1.14 -9.47 -3.33
N LYS A 64 -2.21 -8.74 -3.08
CA LYS A 64 -3.47 -9.32 -2.58
C LYS A 64 -4.12 -10.29 -3.55
N GLU A 65 -4.13 -9.98 -4.84
CA GLU A 65 -4.71 -10.83 -5.88
C GLU A 65 -3.90 -12.10 -6.10
N SER A 66 -2.58 -12.05 -5.84
CA SER A 66 -1.70 -13.22 -5.92
C SER A 66 -1.82 -14.20 -4.74
N LEU A 67 -2.36 -13.74 -3.59
CA LEU A 67 -2.43 -14.55 -2.37
C LEU A 67 -3.71 -15.40 -2.34
N THR A 68 -3.55 -16.68 -2.07
CA THR A 68 -4.66 -17.58 -1.74
C THR A 68 -5.29 -17.23 -0.39
N LEU A 69 -6.52 -17.69 -0.15
CA LEU A 69 -7.21 -17.46 1.12
C LEU A 69 -6.40 -17.93 2.35
N LYS A 70 -5.68 -19.06 2.22
CA LYS A 70 -4.83 -19.58 3.29
C LYS A 70 -3.63 -18.68 3.54
N GLU A 71 -2.94 -18.23 2.50
CA GLU A 71 -1.80 -17.33 2.64
C GLU A 71 -2.21 -15.97 3.22
N LYS A 72 -3.41 -15.47 2.87
CA LYS A 72 -3.98 -14.27 3.51
C LYS A 72 -4.17 -14.46 5.02
N GLN A 73 -4.69 -15.62 5.44
CA GLN A 73 -4.86 -15.95 6.85
C GLN A 73 -3.52 -16.11 7.59
N ASP A 74 -2.55 -16.77 6.96
CA ASP A 74 -1.21 -16.96 7.52
C ASP A 74 -0.51 -15.60 7.73
N LEU A 75 -0.55 -14.72 6.71
CA LEU A 75 0.04 -13.37 6.78
C LEU A 75 -0.65 -12.51 7.86
N LEU A 76 -1.97 -12.59 7.98
CA LEU A 76 -2.71 -11.93 9.06
C LEU A 76 -2.30 -12.48 10.43
N GLY A 77 -2.08 -13.78 10.54
CA GLY A 77 -1.55 -14.43 11.74
C GLY A 77 -0.18 -13.88 12.14
N GLU A 78 0.73 -13.67 11.18
CA GLU A 78 2.03 -13.02 11.43
C GLU A 78 1.89 -11.60 11.96
N TYR A 79 0.88 -10.85 11.50
CA TYR A 79 0.54 -9.54 12.04
C TYR A 79 -0.22 -9.59 13.38
N GLY A 80 -0.48 -10.79 13.92
CA GLY A 80 -1.20 -11.01 15.18
C GLY A 80 -2.72 -10.98 15.06
N TYR A 81 -3.28 -11.11 13.85
CA TYR A 81 -4.71 -11.13 13.60
C TYR A 81 -5.19 -12.56 13.30
N PHE A 82 -6.18 -13.00 14.06
CA PHE A 82 -6.89 -14.25 13.79
C PHE A 82 -8.34 -13.91 13.43
N ILE A 83 -8.67 -13.98 12.14
CA ILE A 83 -10.04 -13.75 11.68
C ILE A 83 -10.78 -15.09 11.74
N THR A 84 -11.49 -15.33 12.84
CA THR A 84 -12.38 -16.49 12.98
C THR A 84 -13.78 -16.11 12.52
N CYS A 85 -14.25 -16.73 11.44
CA CYS A 85 -15.66 -16.60 11.04
C CYS A 85 -16.47 -17.60 11.88
N THR A 86 -17.10 -17.15 12.96
CA THR A 86 -17.85 -18.04 13.87
C THR A 86 -19.17 -18.54 13.30
N ASN A 87 -19.61 -18.06 12.13
CA ASN A 87 -20.78 -18.57 11.43
C ASN A 87 -20.74 -18.11 9.97
N PRO A 88 -20.86 -18.99 8.95
CA PRO A 88 -20.85 -18.56 7.54
C PRO A 88 -21.98 -17.59 7.13
N LEU A 89 -22.90 -17.21 8.04
CA LEU A 89 -24.11 -16.46 7.70
C LEU A 89 -24.53 -15.29 8.61
N VAL A 90 -23.85 -14.91 9.70
CA VAL A 90 -24.28 -13.71 10.48
C VAL A 90 -23.13 -13.04 11.24
N ILE A 91 -23.01 -11.71 11.12
CA ILE A 91 -22.24 -10.83 12.01
C ILE A 91 -23.24 -9.97 12.80
N HIS A 92 -23.16 -9.98 14.13
CA HIS A 92 -23.91 -9.06 14.98
C HIS A 92 -23.04 -7.90 15.45
N THR A 93 -23.50 -6.68 15.17
CA THR A 93 -23.26 -5.47 15.96
C THR A 93 -24.61 -4.77 16.14
N GLU A 94 -24.78 -3.91 17.14
CA GLU A 94 -26.06 -3.19 17.41
C GLU A 94 -26.53 -2.30 16.22
N SER A 95 -25.69 -2.13 15.20
CA SER A 95 -26.00 -1.53 13.92
C SER A 95 -25.79 -2.56 12.78
N ALA A 96 -26.64 -3.58 12.74
CA ALA A 96 -26.54 -4.67 11.78
C ALA A 96 -26.69 -4.17 10.32
N HIS A 97 -25.67 -4.41 9.49
CA HIS A 97 -25.86 -4.62 8.05
C HIS A 97 -25.29 -6.01 7.75
N ALA A 98 -26.17 -6.94 7.37
CA ALA A 98 -25.86 -8.35 7.18
C ALA A 98 -24.85 -8.55 6.05
N ALA A 99 -23.88 -9.42 6.28
CA ALA A 99 -22.70 -9.54 5.45
C ALA A 99 -22.15 -10.99 5.58
N SER A 100 -22.53 -11.88 4.66
CA SER A 100 -22.15 -13.31 4.64
C SER A 100 -20.91 -13.56 3.77
N GLY A 101 -20.06 -14.53 4.15
CA GLY A 101 -19.02 -15.15 3.30
C GLY A 101 -17.96 -14.20 2.69
N GLU A 102 -18.37 -13.40 1.72
CA GLU A 102 -17.61 -12.31 1.09
C GLU A 102 -17.09 -11.28 2.11
N CYS A 103 -17.73 -11.19 3.28
CA CYS A 103 -17.41 -10.17 4.28
C CYS A 103 -16.22 -10.54 5.15
N ALA A 104 -15.95 -11.83 5.35
CA ALA A 104 -14.72 -12.26 5.99
C ALA A 104 -13.54 -11.95 5.07
N GLU A 105 -13.63 -12.31 3.78
CA GLU A 105 -12.59 -11.99 2.77
C GLU A 105 -12.41 -10.49 2.61
N HIS A 106 -13.49 -9.70 2.54
CA HIS A 106 -13.42 -8.25 2.48
C HIS A 106 -12.73 -7.64 3.71
N LEU A 107 -13.04 -8.13 4.92
CA LEU A 107 -12.37 -7.70 6.15
C LEU A 107 -10.89 -8.10 6.15
N MET A 108 -10.54 -9.32 5.72
CA MET A 108 -9.14 -9.76 5.56
C MET A 108 -8.42 -8.79 4.64
N ASP A 109 -9.04 -8.49 3.50
CA ASP A 109 -8.51 -7.62 2.47
C ASP A 109 -8.32 -6.18 2.93
N MET A 110 -9.23 -5.63 3.74
CA MET A 110 -9.11 -4.29 4.33
C MET A 110 -7.93 -4.22 5.32
N VAL A 111 -7.85 -5.19 6.24
CA VAL A 111 -6.78 -5.24 7.24
C VAL A 111 -5.42 -5.45 6.55
N LEU A 112 -5.35 -6.37 5.59
CA LEU A 112 -4.14 -6.62 4.79
C LEU A 112 -3.69 -5.36 4.04
N THR A 113 -4.61 -4.63 3.42
CA THR A 113 -4.28 -3.37 2.72
C THR A 113 -3.62 -2.36 3.66
N SER A 114 -4.18 -2.19 4.86
CA SER A 114 -3.64 -1.27 5.86
C SER A 114 -2.25 -1.70 6.34
N LYS A 115 -2.05 -3.00 6.60
CA LYS A 115 -0.76 -3.53 7.10
C LYS A 115 0.32 -3.52 6.04
N LEU A 116 0.01 -3.98 4.83
CA LEU A 116 0.93 -3.92 3.70
C LEU A 116 1.36 -2.48 3.44
N ARG A 117 0.43 -1.51 3.46
CA ARG A 117 0.78 -0.10 3.32
C ARG A 117 1.75 0.38 4.40
N ASN A 118 1.55 -0.01 5.65
CA ASN A 118 2.46 0.34 6.74
C ASN A 118 3.85 -0.30 6.57
N ASP A 119 3.95 -1.53 6.08
CA ASP A 119 5.23 -2.19 5.81
C ASP A 119 6.03 -1.52 4.68
N PHE A 120 5.36 -0.78 3.79
CA PHE A 120 6.02 0.03 2.77
C PHE A 120 6.44 1.41 3.28
N ILE A 121 5.76 1.92 4.31
CA ILE A 121 6.05 3.22 4.93
C ILE A 121 7.15 3.11 5.99
N LEU A 122 7.18 2.03 6.78
CA LEU A 122 8.17 1.75 7.83
C LEU A 122 9.41 1.03 7.28
#